data_AF-A0A9Q3BVX4-F1
#
_entry.id   AF-A0A9Q3BVX4-F1
#
_cell.length_a   1.000
_cell.length_b   1.000
_cell.length_c   1.000
_cell.angle_alpha   90.00
_cell.angle_beta   90.00
_cell.angle_gamma   90.00
#
_symmetry.space_group_name_H-M   'P 1'
#
loop_
_entity.id
_entity.type
_entity.pdbx_description
1 polymer ?
#
loop_
_entity_poly.entity_id
_entity_poly.type
_entity_poly.pdbx_seq_one_letter_code
_entity_poly.pdbx_strand_id
1 'polypeptide(L)'
;MHGTKAAFSTDYHPQTNGLVERMIRKMENIIRIFCAYGMEHKAHEGYTQYWVTLLPEIQLDYNIIQHSTTLKSPSLVEKRCNPLTPVGHLYQALLTILAKTK
;
A
#
# COMPACT_ATOMS: atom_id res chain seq x y z
N MET A 1 -12.48 20.91 -18.65
CA MET A 1 -11.26 21.09 -17.83
C MET A 1 -11.72 21.57 -16.45
N HIS A 2 -11.57 20.77 -15.38
CA HIS A 2 -12.30 20.90 -14.10
C HIS A 2 -11.87 22.10 -13.20
N GLY A 3 -11.23 23.14 -13.73
CA GLY A 3 -10.77 24.30 -12.94
C GLY A 3 -9.61 24.02 -11.96
N THR A 4 -9.05 22.81 -11.97
CA THR A 4 -7.94 22.40 -11.09
C THR A 4 -6.62 23.05 -11.52
N LYS A 5 -5.92 23.69 -10.57
CA LYS A 5 -4.57 24.22 -10.79
C LYS A 5 -3.55 23.09 -10.66
N ALA A 6 -2.75 22.88 -11.71
CA ALA A 6 -1.64 21.93 -11.66
C ALA A 6 -0.48 22.53 -10.85
N ALA A 7 0.02 21.77 -9.87
CA ALA A 7 1.23 22.10 -9.13
C ALA A 7 2.33 21.12 -9.56
N PHE A 8 3.41 21.64 -10.13
CA PHE A 8 4.56 20.86 -10.57
C PHE A 8 5.67 20.93 -9.53
N SER A 9 6.30 19.79 -9.26
CA SER A 9 7.57 19.78 -8.55
C SER A 9 8.67 20.33 -9.46
N THR A 10 9.68 20.98 -8.88
CA THR A 10 10.91 21.32 -9.60
C THR A 10 11.60 20.04 -10.07
N ASP A 11 12.17 20.09 -11.28
CA ASP A 11 12.92 18.97 -11.84
C ASP A 11 14.05 18.55 -10.89
N TYR A 12 14.24 17.24 -10.72
CA TYR A 12 15.27 16.64 -9.87
C TYR A 12 15.22 17.00 -8.37
N HIS A 13 14.10 17.49 -7.85
CA HIS A 13 13.92 17.79 -6.42
C HIS A 13 12.91 16.84 -5.73
N PRO A 14 13.35 15.61 -5.34
CA PRO A 14 12.46 14.58 -4.77
C PRO A 14 11.76 15.00 -3.47
N GLN A 15 12.33 15.97 -2.74
CA GLN A 15 11.77 16.44 -1.47
C GLN A 15 10.41 17.14 -1.60
N THR A 16 10.06 17.66 -2.79
CA THR A 16 8.84 18.44 -3.01
C THR A 16 7.56 17.60 -2.84
N ASN A 17 7.64 16.28 -2.95
CA ASN A 17 6.50 15.38 -2.74
C ASN A 17 6.80 14.19 -1.82
N GLY A 18 7.58 14.43 -0.76
CA GLY A 18 8.03 13.37 0.16
C GLY A 18 6.94 12.61 0.91
N LEU A 19 5.68 13.08 0.90
CA LEU A 19 4.54 12.32 1.41
C LEU A 19 4.12 11.21 0.43
N VAL A 20 3.94 11.57 -0.84
CA VAL A 20 3.62 10.61 -1.91
C VAL A 20 4.77 9.61 -2.07
N GLU A 21 6.02 10.05 -2.03
CA GLU A 21 7.15 9.12 -2.13
C GLU A 21 7.20 8.09 -0.99
N ARG A 22 6.84 8.47 0.23
CA ARG A 22 6.77 7.53 1.37
C ARG A 22 5.63 6.54 1.19
N MET A 23 4.47 7.02 0.71
CA MET A 23 3.34 6.17 0.37
C MET A 23 3.71 5.15 -0.72
N ILE A 24 4.29 5.61 -1.83
CA ILE A 24 4.71 4.77 -2.95
C ILE A 24 5.71 3.72 -2.48
N ARG A 25 6.75 4.12 -1.73
CA ARG A 25 7.74 3.17 -1.19
C ARG A 25 7.11 2.09 -0.32
N LYS A 26 6.13 2.45 0.52
CA LYS A 26 5.43 1.48 1.37
C LYS A 26 4.62 0.49 0.53
N MET A 27 3.84 0.98 -0.44
CA MET A 27 3.04 0.14 -1.34
C MET A 27 3.93 -0.78 -2.18
N GLU A 28 5.00 -0.25 -2.75
CA GLU A 28 5.96 -1.01 -3.55
C GLU A 28 6.59 -2.14 -2.74
N ASN A 29 6.98 -1.88 -1.49
CA ASN A 29 7.53 -2.92 -0.62
C ASN A 29 6.51 -4.04 -0.36
N ILE A 30 5.25 -3.70 -0.14
CA ILE A 30 4.17 -4.69 0.05
C ILE A 30 4.01 -5.55 -1.21
N ILE A 31 3.94 -4.91 -2.39
CA ILE A 31 3.85 -5.61 -3.68
C ILE A 31 5.06 -6.53 -3.86
N ARG A 32 6.29 -6.05 -3.61
CA ARG A 32 7.51 -6.85 -3.73
C ARG A 32 7.48 -8.07 -2.81
N ILE A 33 7.07 -7.93 -1.56
CA ILE A 33 6.97 -9.06 -0.61
C ILE A 33 5.92 -10.06 -1.09
N PHE A 34 4.74 -9.59 -1.51
CA PHE A 34 3.70 -10.49 -2.03
C PHE A 34 4.04 -11.11 -3.39
N CYS A 35 4.82 -10.46 -4.23
CA CYS A 35 5.26 -11.06 -5.49
C CYS A 35 6.43 -12.02 -5.30
N ALA A 36 7.33 -11.76 -4.35
CA ALA A 36 8.50 -12.60 -4.07
C ALA A 36 8.18 -13.82 -3.20
N TYR A 37 7.28 -13.65 -2.23
CA TYR A 37 6.91 -14.67 -1.24
C TYR A 37 5.45 -15.10 -1.36
N GLY A 38 4.72 -14.57 -2.34
CA GLY A 38 3.31 -14.82 -2.55
C GLY A 38 3.00 -16.30 -2.58
N MET A 39 2.29 -16.70 -1.52
CA MET A 39 1.17 -17.63 -1.47
C MET A 39 1.20 -18.70 -2.57
N GLU A 40 1.19 -19.98 -2.16
CA GLU A 40 1.23 -21.22 -2.95
C GLU A 40 0.38 -21.33 -4.24
N HIS A 41 -0.36 -20.28 -4.62
CA HIS A 41 -0.94 -20.10 -5.95
C HIS A 41 0.14 -19.78 -6.99
N LYS A 42 0.99 -20.78 -7.27
CA LYS A 42 1.56 -20.91 -8.61
C LYS A 42 0.40 -21.10 -9.57
N ALA A 43 0.02 -20.05 -10.29
CA ALA A 43 -0.71 -20.24 -11.53
C ALA A 43 0.10 -21.23 -12.38
N HIS A 44 -0.59 -22.15 -13.03
CA HIS A 44 -0.04 -23.21 -13.89
C HIS A 44 0.89 -22.68 -15.01
N GLU A 45 0.94 -21.36 -15.21
CA GLU A 45 1.60 -20.66 -16.31
C GLU A 45 2.52 -19.54 -15.80
N GLY A 46 3.60 -19.91 -15.12
CA GLY A 46 4.93 -19.25 -15.20
C GLY A 46 5.15 -17.79 -14.77
N TYR A 47 4.18 -16.87 -14.79
CA TYR A 47 4.40 -15.45 -14.47
C TYR A 47 3.22 -14.79 -13.74
N THR A 48 3.55 -14.23 -12.57
CA THR A 48 2.67 -13.62 -11.58
C THR A 48 2.16 -12.24 -12.02
N GLN A 49 1.05 -12.14 -12.75
CA GLN A 49 0.34 -10.88 -13.01
C GLN A 49 -0.61 -10.45 -11.87
N TYR A 50 -0.50 -11.07 -10.70
CA TYR A 50 -1.40 -10.88 -9.54
C TYR A 50 -1.26 -9.54 -8.79
N TRP A 51 -0.30 -8.68 -9.15
CA TRP A 51 -0.13 -7.41 -8.44
C TRP A 51 -1.26 -6.43 -8.71
N VAL A 52 -1.84 -6.44 -9.92
CA VAL A 52 -2.99 -5.59 -10.28
C VAL A 52 -4.21 -5.95 -9.44
N THR A 53 -4.47 -7.24 -9.26
CA THR A 53 -5.55 -7.75 -8.41
C THR A 53 -5.33 -7.45 -6.92
N LEU A 54 -4.07 -7.28 -6.51
CA LEU A 54 -3.68 -6.96 -5.14
C LEU A 54 -3.81 -5.45 -4.81
N LEU A 55 -3.79 -4.57 -5.82
CA LEU A 55 -3.82 -3.12 -5.61
C LEU A 55 -5.02 -2.63 -4.78
N PRO A 56 -6.28 -3.07 -5.02
CA PRO A 56 -7.42 -2.63 -4.23
C PRO A 56 -7.28 -3.01 -2.75
N GLU A 57 -6.76 -4.21 -2.48
CA GLU A 57 -6.55 -4.71 -1.13
C GLU A 57 -5.45 -3.93 -0.42
N ILE A 58 -4.32 -3.65 -1.09
CA ILE A 58 -3.23 -2.82 -0.55
C ILE A 58 -3.74 -1.40 -0.25
N GLN A 59 -4.51 -0.82 -1.16
CA GLN A 59 -5.05 0.53 -1.00
C GLN A 59 -6.00 0.59 0.21
N LEU A 60 -6.85 -0.42 0.39
CA LEU A 60 -7.73 -0.52 1.54
C LEU A 60 -6.91 -0.64 2.83
N ASP A 61 -5.99 -1.61 2.91
CA ASP A 61 -5.15 -1.85 4.08
C ASP A 61 -4.36 -0.60 4.47
N TYR A 62 -3.75 0.09 3.49
CA TYR A 62 -3.04 1.35 3.73
C TYR A 62 -3.94 2.41 4.36
N ASN A 63 -5.19 2.53 3.91
CA ASN A 63 -6.11 3.55 4.40
C ASN A 63 -6.69 3.25 5.78
N ILE A 64 -6.70 1.99 6.23
CA ILE A 64 -7.24 1.59 7.54
C ILE A 64 -6.17 1.38 8.61
N ILE A 65 -4.91 1.14 8.22
CA ILE A 65 -3.80 0.94 9.15
C ILE A 65 -3.41 2.26 9.82
N GLN A 66 -3.18 2.20 11.13
CA GLN A 66 -2.67 3.34 11.89
C GLN A 66 -1.19 3.57 11.58
N HIS A 67 -0.83 4.80 11.27
CA HIS A 67 0.57 5.18 11.08
C HIS A 67 1.22 5.50 12.43
N SER A 68 2.47 5.07 12.64
CA SER A 68 3.18 5.22 13.91
C SER A 68 3.36 6.67 14.36
N THR A 69 3.51 7.60 13.41
CA THR A 69 3.75 9.03 13.72
C THR A 69 2.48 9.74 14.18
N THR A 70 1.31 9.39 13.64
CA THR A 70 0.04 10.08 13.91
C THR A 70 -0.90 9.28 14.80
N LEU A 71 -0.62 7.99 14.99
CA LEU A 71 -1.48 7.00 15.67
C LEU A 71 -2.90 6.94 15.10
N LYS A 72 -3.09 7.40 13.86
CA LYS A 72 -4.37 7.48 13.16
C LYS A 72 -4.22 6.91 11.75
N SER A 73 -5.28 6.30 11.25
CA SER A 73 -5.36 5.84 9.86
C SER A 73 -5.74 6.98 8.93
N PRO A 74 -5.30 6.96 7.65
CA PRO A 74 -5.69 7.98 6.67
C PRO A 74 -7.21 8.15 6.52
N SER A 75 -7.97 7.04 6.49
CA SER A 75 -9.44 7.10 6.37
C SER A 75 -10.11 7.73 7.60
N LEU A 76 -9.58 7.53 8.80
CA LEU A 76 -10.06 8.21 10.00
C LEU A 76 -9.80 9.72 9.94
N VAL A 77 -8.68 10.16 9.35
CA VAL A 77 -8.37 11.59 9.22
C VAL A 77 -9.23 12.25 8.14
N GLU A 78 -9.42 11.57 7.00
CA GLU A 78 -10.17 12.10 5.85
C GLU A 78 -11.69 12.06 6.08
N LYS A 79 -12.22 10.90 6.45
CA LYS A 79 -13.66 10.59 6.47
C LYS A 79 -14.24 10.50 7.87
N ARG A 80 -13.39 10.60 8.91
CA ARG A 80 -13.75 10.40 10.33
C ARG A 80 -14.27 9.00 10.66
N CYS A 81 -14.17 8.05 9.73
CA CYS A 81 -14.56 6.67 9.92
C CYS A 81 -13.63 5.73 9.15
N ASN A 82 -13.37 4.56 9.71
CA ASN A 82 -12.76 3.47 8.97
C ASN A 82 -13.88 2.60 8.40
N PRO A 83 -13.80 2.15 7.14
CA PRO A 83 -14.75 1.20 6.59
C PRO A 83 -14.76 -0.09 7.43
N LEU A 84 -15.94 -0.67 7.64
CA LEU A 84 -16.10 -1.95 8.31
C LEU A 84 -15.70 -3.06 7.36
N THR A 85 -14.40 -3.34 7.29
CA THR A 85 -13.83 -4.45 6.53
C THR A 85 -13.16 -5.43 7.47
N PRO A 86 -13.03 -6.73 7.13
CA PRO A 86 -12.17 -7.64 7.86
C PRO A 86 -10.75 -7.06 7.85
N VAL A 87 -10.33 -6.50 8.98
CA VAL A 87 -9.13 -5.65 9.05
C VAL A 87 -7.88 -6.48 8.79
N GLY A 88 -7.06 -6.05 7.83
CA GLY A 88 -5.63 -6.35 7.81
C GLY A 88 -5.25 -7.79 7.46
N HIS A 89 -6.03 -8.48 6.64
CA HIS A 89 -5.64 -9.82 6.15
C HIS A 89 -4.26 -9.78 5.47
N LEU A 90 -3.95 -8.74 4.69
CA LEU A 90 -2.63 -8.61 4.08
C LEU A 90 -1.58 -8.14 5.08
N TYR A 91 -1.89 -7.22 6.00
CA TYR A 91 -0.93 -6.83 7.04
C TYR A 91 -0.50 -8.01 7.94
N GLN A 92 -1.46 -8.84 8.36
CA GLN A 92 -1.17 -10.06 9.13
C GLN A 92 -0.45 -11.11 8.29
N ALA A 93 -0.83 -11.28 7.01
CA ALA A 93 -0.11 -12.14 6.09
C ALA A 93 1.35 -11.67 5.88
N LEU A 94 1.59 -10.37 5.75
CA LEU A 94 2.93 -9.78 5.65
C LEU A 94 3.75 -10.05 6.91
N LEU A 95 3.18 -9.86 8.11
CA LEU A 95 3.86 -10.19 9.36
C LEU A 95 4.23 -11.67 9.42
N THR A 96 3.33 -12.55 8.96
CA THR A 96 3.55 -13.99 8.90
C THR A 96 4.66 -14.36 7.92
N ILE A 97 4.66 -13.77 6.72
CA ILE A 97 5.69 -13.98 5.69
C ILE A 97 7.06 -13.52 6.22
N LEU A 98 7.13 -12.32 6.79
CA LEU A 98 8.36 -11.75 7.33
C LEU A 98 8.90 -12.54 8.53
N ALA A 99 8.01 -13.13 9.34
CA ALA A 99 8.39 -13.99 10.45
C ALA A 99 8.96 -15.34 9.98
N LYS A 100 8.52 -15.86 8.83
CA LYS A 100 9.02 -17.11 8.24
C LYS A 100 10.38 -16.98 7.53
N THR A 101 10.82 -15.77 7.24
CA THR A 101 12.10 -15.48 6.54
C THR A 101 13.29 -15.22 7.47
N LYS A 102 13.11 -15.36 8.79
CA LYS A 102 14.19 -15.31 9.79
C LYS A 102 14.53 -16.70 10.29
#